data_AF-A0A151AD56-F1
#
_entry.id   AF-A0A151AD56-F1
#
_cell.length_a   1.000
_cell.length_b   1.000
_cell.length_c   1.000
_cell.angle_alpha   90.00
_cell.angle_beta   90.00
_cell.angle_gamma   90.00
#
_symmetry.space_group_name_H-M   'P 1'
#
loop_
_entity.id
_entity.type
_entity.pdbx_description
1 polymer ?
#
loop_
_entity_poly.entity_id
_entity_poly.type
_entity_poly.pdbx_seq_one_letter_code
_entity_poly.pdbx_strand_id
1 'polypeptide(L)'
;MSGDPSFEIPVHPECEYNGGAITRTGGTVFSLIPTDGAVEGCLGRVLARERYTAGDWFDLPSPVYLVHDRELGTVFRVVGYDDRVELHVTTTTESSGLRAFYDALGEESETDWRVECEAIEG
;
A
#
# COMPACT_ATOMS: atom_id res chain seq x y z
N MET A 1 10.22 -22.32 4.84
CA MET A 1 9.18 -21.53 5.52
C MET A 1 9.77 -20.16 5.75
N SER A 2 9.53 -19.23 4.83
CA SER A 2 9.81 -17.82 5.11
C SER A 2 8.78 -17.39 6.16
N GLY A 3 9.21 -16.70 7.22
CA GLY A 3 8.29 -16.23 8.25
C GLY A 3 7.21 -15.33 7.67
N ASP A 4 6.08 -15.20 8.37
CA ASP A 4 5.05 -14.23 8.01
C ASP A 4 5.69 -12.85 7.77
N PRO A 5 5.35 -12.16 6.67
CA PRO A 5 5.91 -10.85 6.39
C PRO A 5 5.53 -9.88 7.52
N SER A 6 6.54 -9.17 8.04
CA SER A 6 6.35 -8.10 9.01
C SER A 6 5.91 -6.82 8.30
N PHE A 7 4.89 -6.16 8.86
CA PHE A 7 4.47 -4.82 8.47
C PHE A 7 4.86 -3.78 9.52
N GLU A 8 5.91 -4.05 10.30
CA GLU A 8 6.53 -3.06 11.17
C GLU A 8 6.96 -1.85 10.33
N ILE A 9 6.50 -0.65 10.68
CA ILE A 9 6.76 0.59 9.95
C ILE A 9 8.00 1.25 10.57
N PRO A 10 9.17 1.23 9.90
CA PRO A 10 10.39 1.77 10.49
C PRO A 10 10.36 3.30 10.58
N VAL A 11 9.76 3.96 9.58
CA VAL A 11 9.68 5.43 9.49
C VAL A 11 8.30 5.84 8.98
N HIS A 12 7.56 6.56 9.81
CA HIS A 12 6.39 7.29 9.35
C HIS A 12 6.82 8.58 8.67
N PRO A 13 6.22 8.95 7.53
CA PRO A 13 6.49 10.23 6.91
C PRO A 13 5.98 11.35 7.80
N GLU A 14 6.69 12.47 7.82
CA GLU A 14 6.21 13.73 8.42
C GLU A 14 5.65 14.63 7.31
N CYS A 15 4.62 15.42 7.64
CA CYS A 15 4.01 16.36 6.72
C CYS A 15 4.02 17.76 7.34
N GLU A 16 4.64 18.71 6.67
CA GLU A 16 4.61 20.13 7.05
C GLU A 16 3.87 20.95 5.99
N TYR A 17 2.95 21.80 6.45
CA TYR A 17 2.26 22.76 5.59
C TYR A 17 2.92 24.13 5.69
N ASN A 18 3.57 24.56 4.61
CA ASN A 18 4.30 25.81 4.53
C ASN A 18 3.82 26.64 3.34
N GLY A 19 3.16 27.77 3.63
CA GLY A 19 2.89 28.82 2.63
C GLY A 19 2.12 28.40 1.37
N GLY A 20 1.31 27.34 1.43
CA GLY A 20 0.55 26.82 0.29
C GLY A 20 1.10 25.52 -0.31
N ALA A 21 2.19 24.97 0.22
CA ALA A 21 2.74 23.68 -0.17
C ALA A 21 2.77 22.72 1.02
N ILE A 22 2.65 21.42 0.73
CA ILE A 22 2.90 20.34 1.68
C ILE A 22 4.25 19.74 1.32
N THR A 23 5.18 19.74 2.27
CA THR A 23 6.42 18.98 2.18
C THR A 23 6.25 17.68 2.95
N ARG A 24 6.65 16.57 2.33
CA ARG A 24 6.71 15.26 2.98
C ARG A 24 8.18 14.85 3.10
N THR A 25 8.61 14.50 4.30
CA THR A 25 9.96 13.98 4.59
C THR A 25 9.87 12.56 5.13
N GLY A 26 10.83 11.75 4.73
CA GLY A 26 10.90 10.34 5.08
C GLY A 26 9.71 9.50 4.59
N GLY A 27 9.70 8.23 4.98
CA GLY A 27 8.57 7.32 4.78
C GLY A 27 8.97 5.86 4.74
N THR A 28 7.98 5.00 4.54
CA THR A 28 8.19 3.56 4.34
C THR A 28 7.35 3.10 3.16
N VAL A 29 7.92 2.24 2.32
CA VAL A 29 7.22 1.58 1.21
C VAL A 29 7.34 0.08 1.37
N PHE A 30 6.21 -0.61 1.25
CA PHE A 30 6.16 -2.06 1.16
C PHE A 30 5.86 -2.48 -0.27
N SER A 31 6.73 -3.30 -0.87
CA SER A 31 6.55 -3.86 -2.20
C SER A 31 6.06 -5.30 -2.08
N LEU A 32 4.86 -5.56 -2.58
CA LEU A 32 4.24 -6.89 -2.65
C LEU A 32 4.43 -7.43 -4.07
N ILE A 33 5.20 -8.50 -4.18
CA ILE A 33 5.62 -9.09 -5.44
C ILE A 33 5.01 -10.50 -5.51
N PRO A 34 4.13 -10.81 -6.48
CA PRO A 34 3.57 -12.14 -6.62
C PRO A 34 4.68 -13.12 -7.01
N THR A 35 4.64 -14.34 -6.47
CA THR A 35 5.60 -15.38 -6.86
C THR A 35 5.31 -15.95 -8.26
N ASP A 36 4.08 -15.87 -8.73
CA ASP A 36 3.64 -16.22 -10.08
C ASP A 36 2.44 -15.36 -10.51
N GLY A 37 2.30 -15.08 -11.82
CA GLY A 37 1.19 -14.33 -12.39
C GLY A 37 1.36 -12.80 -12.41
N ALA A 38 0.28 -12.11 -12.78
CA ALA A 38 0.21 -10.65 -12.92
C ALA A 38 -0.65 -10.03 -11.81
N VAL A 39 -0.32 -8.79 -11.43
CA VAL A 39 -1.05 -8.01 -10.40
C VAL A 39 -2.39 -7.50 -10.93
N GLU A 40 -2.45 -7.24 -12.23
CA GLU A 40 -3.60 -6.65 -12.90
C GLU A 40 -4.86 -7.51 -12.74
N GLY A 41 -5.95 -6.89 -12.32
CA GLY A 41 -7.21 -7.57 -12.01
C GLY A 41 -7.36 -8.02 -10.55
N CYS A 42 -6.30 -8.48 -9.88
CA CYS A 42 -6.36 -8.80 -8.45
C CYS A 42 -6.52 -7.54 -7.60
N LEU A 43 -5.68 -6.54 -7.86
CA LEU A 43 -5.72 -5.26 -7.15
C LEU A 43 -7.09 -4.58 -7.25
N GLY A 44 -7.70 -4.58 -8.45
CA GLY A 44 -9.02 -4.00 -8.65
C GLY A 44 -10.13 -4.68 -7.84
N ARG A 45 -10.08 -6.02 -7.69
CA ARG A 45 -11.04 -6.77 -6.86
C ARG A 45 -10.90 -6.47 -5.38
N VAL A 46 -9.67 -6.40 -4.87
CA VAL A 46 -9.41 -6.01 -3.48
C VAL A 46 -9.98 -4.62 -3.21
N LEU A 47 -9.68 -3.64 -4.06
CA LEU A 47 -10.13 -2.25 -3.89
C LEU A 47 -11.65 -2.07 -4.02
N ALA A 48 -12.34 -3.00 -4.71
CA ALA A 48 -13.79 -2.98 -4.84
C ALA A 48 -14.54 -3.51 -3.60
N ARG A 49 -13.85 -4.09 -2.61
CA ARG A 49 -14.45 -4.54 -1.35
C ARG A 49 -15.01 -3.35 -0.55
N GLU A 50 -16.16 -3.53 0.10
CA GLU A 50 -16.84 -2.46 0.87
C GLU A 50 -15.98 -1.80 1.96
N ARG A 51 -14.99 -2.54 2.47
CA ARG A 51 -14.01 -2.09 3.46
C ARG A 51 -13.19 -0.90 2.99
N TYR A 52 -12.92 -0.78 1.68
CA TYR A 52 -12.04 0.22 1.13
C TYR A 52 -12.81 1.34 0.45
N THR A 53 -12.30 2.57 0.63
CA THR A 53 -12.62 3.69 -0.26
C THR A 53 -11.34 4.04 -1.01
N ALA A 54 -11.39 3.93 -2.35
CA ALA A 54 -10.26 4.18 -3.24
C ALA A 54 -10.58 5.32 -4.22
N GLY A 55 -9.71 6.33 -4.29
CA GLY A 55 -9.75 7.37 -5.33
C GLY A 55 -8.57 7.20 -6.28
N ASP A 56 -8.82 7.12 -7.57
CA ASP A 56 -7.80 7.02 -8.62
C ASP A 56 -7.29 8.42 -9.01
N TRP A 57 -5.98 8.55 -9.21
CA TRP A 57 -5.34 9.76 -9.75
C TRP A 57 -5.12 9.58 -11.25
N PHE A 58 -6.06 10.11 -12.03
CA PHE A 58 -5.99 10.12 -13.49
C PHE A 58 -4.69 10.79 -13.99
N ASP A 59 -4.16 10.27 -15.11
CA ASP A 59 -2.95 10.73 -15.84
C ASP A 59 -1.57 10.37 -15.25
N LEU A 60 -1.49 9.38 -14.35
CA LEU A 60 -0.19 8.84 -13.91
C LEU A 60 0.27 7.64 -14.76
N PRO A 61 1.59 7.40 -14.88
CA PRO A 61 2.13 6.23 -15.59
C PRO A 61 1.68 4.88 -15.02
N SER A 62 1.22 4.88 -13.76
CA SER A 62 0.74 3.71 -13.02
C SER A 62 -0.52 4.08 -12.24
N PRO A 63 -1.51 3.18 -12.07
CA PRO A 63 -2.67 3.42 -11.23
C PRO A 63 -2.26 3.72 -9.78
N VAL A 64 -2.73 4.84 -9.25
CA VAL A 64 -2.46 5.26 -7.87
C VAL A 64 -3.77 5.47 -7.14
N TYR A 65 -3.91 4.75 -6.03
CA TYR A 65 -5.10 4.79 -5.19
C TYR A 65 -4.76 5.34 -3.80
N LEU A 66 -5.55 6.30 -3.32
CA LEU A 66 -5.59 6.60 -1.89
C LEU A 66 -6.63 5.68 -1.24
N VAL A 67 -6.18 4.78 -0.36
CA VAL A 67 -7.03 3.77 0.28
C VAL A 67 -7.28 4.14 1.72
N HIS A 68 -8.56 4.25 2.09
CA HIS A 68 -9.01 4.32 3.47
C HIS A 68 -9.63 2.99 3.87
N ASP A 69 -9.01 2.31 4.84
CA ASP A 69 -9.58 1.15 5.52
C ASP A 69 -10.58 1.63 6.57
N ARG A 70 -11.87 1.47 6.28
CA ARG A 70 -12.93 2.01 7.14
C ARG A 70 -13.07 1.27 8.46
N GLU A 71 -12.63 0.02 8.53
CA GLU A 71 -12.73 -0.79 9.74
C GLU A 71 -11.62 -0.41 10.74
N LEU A 72 -10.41 -0.17 10.24
CA LEU A 72 -9.25 0.15 11.07
C LEU A 72 -8.95 1.66 11.17
N GLY A 73 -9.62 2.48 10.35
CA GLY A 73 -9.39 3.94 10.33
C GLY A 73 -8.01 4.34 9.81
N THR A 74 -7.31 3.42 9.13
CA THR A 74 -5.98 3.68 8.57
C THR A 74 -6.08 4.16 7.12
N VAL A 75 -5.13 4.99 6.70
CA VAL A 75 -5.03 5.47 5.33
C VAL A 75 -3.64 5.17 4.80
N PHE A 76 -3.54 4.65 3.59
CA PHE A 76 -2.27 4.42 2.88
C PHE A 76 -2.46 4.62 1.38
N ARG A 77 -1.37 4.82 0.64
CA ARG A 77 -1.43 4.93 -0.82
C ARG A 77 -1.00 3.61 -1.45
N VAL A 78 -1.74 3.16 -2.44
CA VAL A 78 -1.46 1.94 -3.21
C VAL A 78 -1.06 2.33 -4.63
N VAL A 79 0.06 1.81 -5.10
CA VAL A 79 0.49 1.97 -6.51
C VAL A 79 0.52 0.59 -7.14
N GLY A 80 -0.21 0.42 -8.25
CA GLY A 80 -0.21 -0.81 -9.03
C GLY A 80 0.80 -0.74 -10.18
N TYR A 81 1.63 -1.77 -10.30
CA TYR A 81 2.44 -2.06 -11.48
C TYR A 81 2.03 -3.41 -12.05
N ASP A 82 2.54 -3.77 -13.23
CA ASP A 82 2.27 -5.07 -13.83
C ASP A 82 2.77 -6.24 -12.95
N ASP A 83 3.88 -6.02 -12.25
CA ASP A 83 4.64 -7.04 -11.53
C ASP A 83 4.65 -6.89 -10.00
N ARG A 84 4.10 -5.79 -9.44
CA ARG A 84 4.05 -5.58 -8.00
C ARG A 84 2.97 -4.58 -7.58
N VAL A 85 2.62 -4.61 -6.30
CA VAL A 85 1.85 -3.58 -5.62
C VAL A 85 2.74 -2.89 -4.61
N GLU A 86 2.78 -1.56 -4.60
CA GLU A 86 3.48 -0.80 -3.56
C GLU A 86 2.48 -0.17 -2.59
N LEU A 87 2.68 -0.38 -1.29
CA LEU A 87 1.97 0.29 -0.20
C LEU A 87 2.87 1.38 0.38
N HIS A 88 2.49 2.63 0.15
CA HIS A 88 3.18 3.81 0.63
C HIS A 88 2.54 4.26 1.93
N VAL A 89 3.32 4.22 3.01
CA VAL A 89 2.92 4.68 4.35
C VAL A 89 2.59 6.17 4.32
N THR A 90 1.58 6.54 5.09
CA THR A 90 1.18 7.91 5.39
C THR A 90 1.35 8.20 6.87
N THR A 91 1.16 9.46 7.26
CA THR A 91 1.24 9.91 8.66
C THR A 91 0.31 9.13 9.59
N THR A 92 -0.76 8.54 9.07
CA THR A 92 -1.77 7.82 9.86
C THR A 92 -1.83 6.33 9.53
N THR A 93 -0.86 5.79 8.78
CA THR A 93 -0.90 4.36 8.41
C THR A 93 -0.53 3.48 9.59
N GLU A 94 -1.42 2.60 10.00
CA GLU A 94 -1.10 1.54 10.96
C GLU A 94 -0.73 0.22 10.26
N SER A 95 0.23 -0.52 10.83
CA SER A 95 0.66 -1.85 10.36
C SER A 95 -0.48 -2.85 10.21
N SER A 96 -1.49 -2.76 11.08
CA SER A 96 -2.68 -3.62 11.08
C SER A 96 -3.44 -3.54 9.75
N GLY A 97 -3.56 -2.36 9.16
CA GLY A 97 -4.27 -2.20 7.89
C GLY A 97 -3.43 -2.56 6.67
N LEU A 98 -2.10 -2.40 6.74
CA LEU A 98 -1.21 -2.96 5.72
C LEU A 98 -1.29 -4.48 5.69
N ARG A 99 -1.29 -5.11 6.88
CA ARG A 99 -1.47 -6.56 7.02
C ARG A 99 -2.83 -7.01 6.49
N ALA A 100 -3.91 -6.31 6.85
CA ALA A 100 -5.24 -6.65 6.36
C ALA A 100 -5.36 -6.54 4.83
N PHE A 101 -4.70 -5.54 4.22
CA PHE A 101 -4.63 -5.42 2.77
C PHE A 101 -3.83 -6.56 2.13
N TYR A 102 -2.69 -6.94 2.72
CA TYR A 102 -1.91 -8.10 2.28
C TYR A 102 -2.72 -9.39 2.34
N ASP A 103 -3.42 -9.65 3.45
CA ASP A 103 -4.24 -10.85 3.61
C ASP A 103 -5.38 -10.86 2.56
N ALA A 104 -6.03 -9.70 2.33
CA ALA A 104 -7.04 -9.54 1.28
C ALA A 104 -6.50 -9.80 -0.14
N LEU A 105 -5.27 -9.35 -0.42
CA LEU A 105 -4.60 -9.60 -1.70
C LEU A 105 -4.29 -11.09 -1.88
N GLY A 106 -3.84 -11.75 -0.82
CA GLY A 106 -3.63 -13.20 -0.80
C GLY A 106 -4.90 -13.97 -1.09
N GLU A 107 -6.03 -13.60 -0.48
CA GLU A 107 -7.35 -14.22 -0.71
C GLU A 107 -7.86 -14.07 -2.16
N GLU A 108 -7.60 -12.93 -2.80
CA GLU A 108 -8.04 -12.65 -4.18
C GLU A 108 -7.11 -13.24 -5.26
N SER A 109 -5.99 -13.83 -4.84
CA SER A 109 -4.94 -14.33 -5.71
C SER A 109 -4.71 -15.84 -5.51
N GLU A 110 -4.31 -16.52 -6.58
CA GLU A 110 -3.93 -17.95 -6.51
C GLU A 110 -2.41 -18.12 -6.31
N THR A 111 -1.70 -17.06 -5.91
CA THR A 111 -0.23 -17.02 -5.75
C THR A 111 0.16 -16.58 -4.34
N ASP A 112 1.33 -17.02 -3.90
CA ASP A 112 2.01 -16.43 -2.76
C ASP A 112 2.60 -15.06 -3.14
N TRP A 113 2.87 -14.24 -2.13
CA TRP A 113 3.44 -12.90 -2.29
C TRP A 113 4.70 -12.75 -1.43
N ARG A 114 5.77 -12.24 -2.05
CA ARG A 114 6.95 -11.76 -1.35
C ARG A 114 6.73 -10.31 -0.94
N VAL A 115 7.13 -9.96 0.28
CA VAL A 115 7.08 -8.59 0.79
C VAL A 115 8.49 -8.07 0.99
N GLU A 116 8.76 -6.90 0.42
CA GLU A 116 9.98 -6.14 0.66
C GLU A 116 9.63 -4.82 1.34
N CYS A 117 10.49 -4.34 2.23
CA CYS A 117 10.29 -3.10 2.97
C CYS A 117 11.49 -2.18 2.74
N GLU A 118 11.21 -0.93 2.37
CA GLU A 118 12.20 0.11 2.17
C GLU A 118 11.82 1.33 3.01
N ALA A 119 12.78 1.81 3.83
CA ALA A 119 12.67 3.09 4.51
C ALA A 119 13.27 4.17 3.60
N ILE A 120 12.53 5.26 3.41
CA ILE A 120 12.96 6.42 2.65
C ILE A 120 13.48 7.44 3.66
N GLU A 121 14.73 7.87 3.50
CA GLU A 121 15.30 8.96 4.28
C GLU A 121 14.84 10.32 3.71
N GLY A 122 14.64 11.30 4.61
CA GLY A 122 14.16 12.65 4.28
C GLY A 122 15.28 13.66 4.06
#